data_AF-B3P693-F1
#
_entry.id   AF-B3P693-F1
#
_cell.length_a   1.000
_cell.length_b   1.000
_cell.length_c   1.000
_cell.angle_alpha   90.00
_cell.angle_beta   90.00
_cell.angle_gamma   90.00
#
_symmetry.space_group_name_H-M   'P 1'
#
loop_
_entity.id
_entity.type
_entity.pdbx_description
1 polymer ?
#
loop_
_entity_poly.entity_id
_entity_poly.type
_entity_poly.pdbx_seq_one_letter_code
_entity_poly.pdbx_strand_id
1 'polypeptide(L)'
;MAVSSSIMETAAILALLLGLFIRSGYCIDCFKCVSYNGANKACDDPFHNNYSTAILESPCMGGRKGRDGLFPATACIKIAGYYDGTGETITVRGCALDSGTLTTDTEIIRMSHCGKFYYDDKYVHGCLQSCSDADACNSARRQSASPADLESLMRHLLSLVVFLLAASR
;
A
#
# COMPACT_ATOMS: atom_id res chain seq x y z
N MET A 1 8.11 47.48 -6.51
CA MET A 1 7.20 47.01 -5.45
C MET A 1 8.05 46.20 -4.49
N ALA A 2 8.43 46.81 -3.37
CA ALA A 2 9.26 46.17 -2.35
C ALA A 2 8.32 45.41 -1.41
N VAL A 3 8.33 44.09 -1.47
CA VAL A 3 7.67 43.26 -0.45
C VAL A 3 8.35 43.58 0.88
N SER A 4 7.56 43.99 1.89
CA SER A 4 8.06 44.28 3.24
C SER A 4 8.84 43.06 3.75
N SER A 5 10.09 43.25 4.17
CA SER A 5 11.01 42.19 4.63
C SER A 5 10.38 41.27 5.70
N SER A 6 9.51 41.83 6.54
CA SER A 6 8.74 41.11 7.57
C SER A 6 7.75 40.07 7.03
N ILE A 7 7.17 40.28 5.85
CA ILE A 7 6.23 39.32 5.22
C ILE A 7 7.00 38.14 4.63
N MET A 8 8.19 38.40 4.07
CA MET A 8 9.07 37.36 3.54
C MET A 8 9.58 36.43 4.64
N GLU A 9 9.99 37.00 5.78
CA GLU A 9 10.47 36.25 6.94
C GLU A 9 9.37 35.41 7.58
N THR A 10 8.17 35.96 7.76
CA THR A 10 7.03 35.21 8.32
C THR A 10 6.57 34.07 7.42
N ALA A 11 6.53 34.27 6.10
CA ALA A 11 6.22 33.22 5.14
C ALA A 11 7.28 32.10 5.12
N ALA A 12 8.56 32.45 5.22
CA ALA A 12 9.65 31.48 5.28
C ALA A 12 9.60 30.64 6.56
N ILE A 13 9.31 31.26 7.72
CA ILE A 13 9.14 30.56 8.99
C ILE A 13 7.93 29.62 8.93
N LEU A 14 6.80 30.08 8.38
CA LEU A 14 5.61 29.24 8.23
C LEU A 14 5.85 28.05 7.30
N ALA A 15 6.56 28.25 6.18
CA ALA A 15 6.94 27.18 5.26
C ALA A 15 7.90 26.16 5.90
N LEU A 16 8.87 26.64 6.70
CA LEU A 16 9.78 25.78 7.45
C LEU A 16 9.05 24.96 8.51
N LEU A 17 8.11 25.58 9.23
CA LEU A 17 7.28 24.90 10.22
C LEU A 17 6.38 23.86 9.56
N LEU A 18 5.71 24.17 8.43
CA LEU A 18 4.95 23.18 7.66
C LEU A 18 5.82 22.02 7.17
N GLY A 19 7.03 22.30 6.68
CA GLY A 19 7.97 21.27 6.22
C GLY A 19 8.42 20.30 7.34
N LEU A 20 8.47 20.76 8.58
CA LEU A 20 8.79 19.92 9.75
C LEU A 20 7.66 18.96 10.13
N PHE A 21 6.40 19.25 9.77
CA PHE A 21 5.26 18.36 10.00
C PHE A 21 5.07 17.31 8.90
N ILE A 22 5.77 17.42 7.76
CA ILE A 22 5.73 16.42 6.68
C ILE A 22 6.79 15.36 6.97
N ARG A 23 6.56 14.53 8.00
CA ARG A 23 7.23 13.22 8.15
C ARG A 23 6.20 12.11 8.06
N SER A 24 5.52 12.06 6.92
CA SER A 24 4.60 10.98 6.59
C SER A 24 5.41 9.85 5.95
N GLY A 25 5.64 8.76 6.68
CA GLY A 25 6.00 7.50 6.04
C GLY A 25 4.78 7.02 5.26
N TYR A 26 4.93 6.81 3.94
CA TYR A 26 3.84 6.25 3.13
C TYR A 26 3.67 4.78 3.52
N CYS A 27 2.47 4.44 3.96
CA CYS A 27 2.04 3.08 4.24
C CYS A 27 0.80 2.83 3.39
N ILE A 28 0.76 1.71 2.69
CA ILE A 28 -0.46 1.31 1.98
C ILE A 28 -1.44 0.61 2.93
N ASP A 29 -2.68 0.51 2.51
CA ASP A 29 -3.73 -0.26 3.16
C ASP A 29 -3.94 -1.59 2.42
N CYS A 30 -4.03 -2.71 3.14
CA CYS A 30 -4.28 -4.01 2.52
C CYS A 30 -5.41 -4.75 3.22
N PHE A 31 -6.10 -5.60 2.46
CA PHE A 31 -6.95 -6.60 3.08
C PHE A 31 -6.06 -7.59 3.86
N LYS A 32 -6.37 -7.78 5.15
CA LYS A 32 -5.63 -8.64 6.07
C LYS A 32 -6.59 -9.63 6.71
N CYS A 33 -6.42 -10.90 6.37
CA CYS A 33 -7.33 -11.95 6.81
C CYS A 33 -6.73 -13.33 6.56
N VAL A 34 -7.30 -14.32 7.25
CA VAL A 34 -7.05 -15.73 6.97
C VAL A 34 -8.41 -16.44 6.84
N SER A 35 -8.48 -17.39 5.91
CA SER A 35 -9.59 -18.34 5.78
C SER A 35 -9.03 -19.74 5.68
N TYR A 36 -9.52 -20.64 6.53
CA TYR A 36 -9.28 -22.07 6.43
C TYR A 36 -10.59 -22.74 6.02
N ASN A 37 -10.54 -23.62 5.02
CA ASN A 37 -11.72 -24.36 4.52
C ASN A 37 -12.94 -23.48 4.21
N GLY A 38 -12.72 -22.24 3.77
CA GLY A 38 -13.82 -21.35 3.42
C GLY A 38 -14.52 -20.69 4.61
N ALA A 39 -13.94 -20.72 5.81
CA ALA A 39 -14.53 -20.17 7.04
C ALA A 39 -14.69 -18.65 7.03
N ASN A 40 -13.90 -17.94 6.20
CA ASN A 40 -13.98 -16.50 6.03
C ASN A 40 -14.20 -16.15 4.56
N LYS A 41 -15.48 -16.11 4.16
CA LYS A 41 -15.91 -15.82 2.78
C LYS A 41 -15.44 -14.47 2.25
N ALA A 42 -15.31 -13.46 3.13
CA ALA A 42 -14.78 -12.15 2.74
C ALA A 42 -13.29 -12.25 2.34
N CYS A 43 -12.53 -13.11 3.01
CA CYS A 43 -11.13 -13.35 2.66
C CYS A 43 -10.98 -14.14 1.36
N ASP A 44 -11.84 -15.15 1.17
CA ASP A 44 -11.89 -16.01 -0.01
C ASP A 44 -12.45 -15.33 -1.25
N ASP A 45 -12.89 -14.08 -1.15
CA ASP A 45 -13.63 -13.43 -2.22
C ASP A 45 -12.86 -13.46 -3.56
N PRO A 46 -13.58 -13.60 -4.68
CA PRO A 46 -13.08 -13.27 -6.00
C PRO A 46 -13.23 -11.76 -6.21
N PHE A 47 -12.38 -10.99 -5.53
CA PHE A 47 -11.99 -9.61 -5.83
C PHE A 47 -13.13 -8.61 -6.11
N HIS A 48 -14.29 -8.85 -5.51
CA HIS A 48 -15.38 -7.87 -5.44
C HIS A 48 -15.50 -7.46 -3.98
N ASN A 49 -15.31 -6.17 -3.72
CA ASN A 49 -15.44 -5.52 -2.40
C ASN A 49 -16.87 -5.55 -1.81
N ASN A 50 -17.74 -6.44 -2.29
CA ASN A 50 -19.14 -6.53 -1.89
C ASN A 50 -19.33 -7.18 -0.50
N TYR A 51 -18.28 -7.74 0.10
CA TYR A 51 -18.40 -8.39 1.41
C TYR A 51 -18.15 -7.44 2.57
N SER A 52 -16.96 -6.83 2.70
CA SER A 52 -16.72 -5.80 3.72
C SER A 52 -15.36 -5.14 3.61
N THR A 53 -15.28 -3.84 3.88
CA THR A 53 -14.03 -3.15 4.24
C THR A 53 -13.54 -3.48 5.65
N ALA A 54 -14.29 -4.29 6.42
CA ALA A 54 -13.92 -4.67 7.79
C ALA A 54 -12.63 -5.48 7.89
N ILE A 55 -12.17 -6.08 6.78
CA ILE A 55 -10.87 -6.78 6.73
C ILE A 55 -9.75 -5.91 6.15
N LEU A 56 -10.01 -4.62 5.89
CA LEU A 56 -9.00 -3.67 5.44
C LEU A 56 -8.20 -3.19 6.66
N GLU A 57 -6.89 -3.35 6.61
CA GLU A 57 -5.96 -2.86 7.63
C GLU A 57 -5.37 -1.51 7.19
N SER A 58 -5.53 -0.49 8.03
CA SER A 58 -4.95 0.85 7.83
C SER A 58 -4.42 1.43 9.15
N PRO A 59 -3.14 1.82 9.26
CA PRO A 59 -2.07 1.59 8.29
C PRO A 59 -1.65 0.10 8.27
N CYS A 60 -1.36 -0.44 7.09
CA CYS A 60 -0.94 -1.84 6.98
C CYS A 60 0.54 -2.03 7.36
N MET A 61 0.80 -2.71 8.47
CA MET A 61 2.17 -2.93 8.93
C MET A 61 2.59 -4.39 8.75
N GLY A 62 3.80 -4.60 8.23
CA GLY A 62 4.38 -5.92 7.94
C GLY A 62 5.73 -6.15 8.63
N GLY A 63 6.11 -7.42 8.80
CA GLY A 63 7.44 -7.80 9.31
C GLY A 63 8.50 -7.73 8.21
N ARG A 64 9.74 -7.40 8.58
CA ARG A 64 10.90 -7.35 7.67
C ARG A 64 11.88 -8.47 8.01
N LYS A 65 12.36 -9.21 7.00
CA LYS A 65 13.36 -10.26 7.22
C LYS A 65 14.60 -9.68 7.89
N GLY A 66 15.02 -10.29 9.00
CA GLY A 66 16.22 -9.90 9.74
C GLY A 66 16.08 -8.62 10.57
N ARG A 67 14.85 -8.17 10.87
CA ARG A 67 14.58 -7.04 11.77
C ARG A 67 13.40 -7.37 12.69
N ASP A 68 13.52 -6.97 13.95
CA ASP A 68 12.42 -7.07 14.90
C ASP A 68 11.48 -5.88 14.78
N GLY A 69 10.18 -6.15 14.94
CA GLY A 69 9.13 -5.14 14.89
C GLY A 69 8.39 -5.07 13.56
N LEU A 70 7.46 -4.12 13.50
CA LEU A 70 6.58 -3.90 12.36
C LEU A 70 7.00 -2.63 11.60
N PHE A 71 6.93 -2.70 10.28
CA PHE A 71 7.32 -1.64 9.37
C PHE A 71 6.16 -1.28 8.42
N PRO A 72 6.08 -0.02 7.96
CA PRO A 72 5.10 0.38 6.95
C PRO A 72 5.19 -0.53 5.72
N ALA A 73 4.07 -1.16 5.36
CA ALA A 73 4.02 -2.02 4.20
C ALA A 73 4.03 -1.19 2.91
N THR A 74 4.64 -1.77 1.89
CA THR A 74 4.68 -1.22 0.52
C THR A 74 4.03 -2.16 -0.48
N ALA A 75 3.59 -3.34 -0.03
CA ALA A 75 2.96 -4.35 -0.87
C ALA A 75 1.87 -5.12 -0.10
N CYS A 76 0.84 -5.54 -0.83
CA CYS A 76 -0.14 -6.50 -0.32
C CYS A 76 0.14 -7.87 -0.95
N ILE A 77 -0.07 -8.92 -0.17
CA ILE A 77 0.02 -10.31 -0.65
C ILE A 77 -1.31 -11.02 -0.52
N LYS A 78 -1.60 -11.91 -1.47
CA LYS A 78 -2.66 -12.91 -1.41
C LYS A 78 -2.08 -14.28 -1.71
N ILE A 79 -2.26 -15.20 -0.78
CA ILE A 79 -1.94 -16.61 -0.92
C ILE A 79 -3.27 -17.35 -0.99
N ALA A 80 -3.45 -18.20 -2.00
CA ALA A 80 -4.63 -19.05 -2.12
C ALA A 80 -4.21 -20.44 -2.62
N GLY A 81 -4.63 -21.49 -1.91
CA GLY A 81 -4.21 -22.85 -2.21
C GLY A 81 -4.89 -23.91 -1.35
N TYR A 82 -4.29 -25.10 -1.33
CA TYR A 82 -4.71 -26.23 -0.50
C TYR A 82 -3.49 -26.92 0.13
N TYR A 83 -3.68 -27.55 1.29
CA TYR A 83 -2.64 -28.34 1.94
C TYR A 83 -2.50 -29.72 1.28
N ASP A 84 -1.27 -30.14 0.94
CA ASP A 84 -1.02 -31.43 0.27
C ASP A 84 -1.49 -32.64 1.10
N GLY A 85 -1.42 -32.55 2.44
CA GLY A 85 -1.75 -33.67 3.32
C GLY A 85 -3.25 -33.85 3.60
N THR A 86 -4.04 -32.76 3.58
CA THR A 86 -5.45 -32.79 3.99
C THR A 86 -6.42 -32.38 2.88
N GLY A 87 -5.93 -31.73 1.81
CA GLY A 87 -6.76 -31.13 0.77
C GLY A 87 -7.53 -29.89 1.21
N GLU A 88 -7.34 -29.45 2.45
CA GLU A 88 -8.02 -28.31 3.03
C GLU A 88 -7.56 -27.01 2.36
N THR A 89 -8.51 -26.12 2.07
CA THR A 89 -8.20 -24.85 1.40
C THR A 89 -7.71 -23.80 2.39
N ILE A 90 -6.84 -22.93 1.91
CA ILE A 90 -6.35 -21.79 2.65
C ILE A 90 -6.31 -20.55 1.77
N THR A 91 -6.77 -19.44 2.32
CA THR A 91 -6.54 -18.09 1.78
C THR A 91 -5.92 -17.22 2.86
N VAL A 92 -4.83 -16.54 2.55
CA VAL A 92 -4.18 -15.56 3.43
C VAL A 92 -4.01 -14.26 2.66
N ARG A 93 -4.48 -13.16 3.24
CA ARG A 93 -4.16 -11.80 2.77
C ARG A 93 -3.41 -11.06 3.85
N GLY A 94 -2.43 -10.25 3.48
CA GLY A 94 -1.67 -9.48 4.47
C GLY A 94 -0.79 -8.41 3.89
N CYS A 95 -0.22 -7.63 4.82
CA CYS A 95 0.77 -6.60 4.54
C CYS A 95 2.15 -7.25 4.36
N ALA A 96 2.91 -6.78 3.38
CA ALA A 96 4.29 -7.18 3.18
C ALA A 96 5.15 -6.00 2.73
N LEU A 97 6.45 -6.14 2.85
CA LEU A 97 7.39 -5.14 2.38
C LEU A 97 8.58 -5.77 1.67
N ASP A 98 9.16 -4.99 0.78
CA ASP A 98 10.43 -5.29 0.13
C ASP A 98 11.56 -5.16 1.16
N SER A 99 12.33 -6.22 1.36
CA SER A 99 13.47 -6.18 2.27
C SER A 99 14.72 -5.54 1.62
N GLY A 100 14.68 -5.23 0.33
CA GLY A 100 15.74 -4.59 -0.44
C GLY A 100 16.89 -5.53 -0.79
N THR A 101 16.69 -6.84 -0.71
CA THR A 101 17.73 -7.84 -1.01
C THR A 101 18.03 -7.86 -2.52
N LEU A 102 19.27 -8.20 -2.87
CA LEU A 102 19.76 -8.20 -4.26
C LEU A 102 19.13 -9.31 -5.12
N THR A 103 18.57 -10.34 -4.49
CA THR A 103 17.95 -11.49 -5.17
C THR A 103 16.44 -11.33 -5.15
N THR A 104 15.81 -11.22 -6.32
CA THR A 104 14.35 -11.21 -6.48
C THR A 104 13.66 -12.41 -5.84
N ASP A 105 14.35 -13.54 -5.81
CA ASP A 105 13.78 -14.84 -5.42
C ASP A 105 13.77 -15.07 -3.91
N THR A 106 14.37 -14.17 -3.13
CA THR A 106 14.38 -14.26 -1.67
C THR A 106 13.27 -13.45 -1.01
N GLU A 107 12.46 -12.75 -1.80
CA GLU A 107 11.40 -11.88 -1.30
C GLU A 107 10.04 -12.21 -1.89
N ILE A 108 9.13 -12.55 -0.99
CA ILE A 108 7.78 -13.01 -1.30
C ILE A 108 6.97 -12.02 -2.15
N ILE A 109 7.30 -10.72 -2.09
CA ILE A 109 6.56 -9.67 -2.79
C ILE A 109 7.01 -9.45 -4.24
N ARG A 110 8.21 -9.91 -4.65
CA ARG A 110 8.83 -9.54 -5.94
C ARG A 110 8.42 -10.44 -7.11
N MET A 111 7.74 -11.54 -6.84
CA MET A 111 7.31 -12.47 -7.88
C MET A 111 5.98 -13.13 -7.54
N SER A 112 4.94 -12.79 -8.30
CA SER A 112 3.70 -13.58 -8.31
C SER A 112 3.95 -14.90 -9.02
N HIS A 113 3.65 -16.03 -8.38
CA HIS A 113 3.91 -17.35 -8.93
C HIS A 113 2.93 -18.38 -8.35
N CYS A 114 2.78 -19.51 -9.04
CA CYS A 114 2.00 -20.65 -8.56
C CYS A 114 2.90 -21.88 -8.45
N GLY A 115 2.68 -22.70 -7.43
CA GLY A 115 3.49 -23.88 -7.16
C GLY A 115 3.31 -24.39 -5.74
N LYS A 116 4.35 -25.08 -5.25
CA LYS A 116 4.44 -25.52 -3.85
C LYS A 116 5.21 -24.51 -3.03
N PHE A 117 4.71 -24.15 -1.87
CA PHE A 117 5.45 -23.37 -0.88
C PHE A 117 5.17 -23.89 0.53
N TYR A 118 6.04 -23.52 1.46
CA TYR A 118 5.93 -23.92 2.86
C TYR A 118 5.28 -22.78 3.65
N TYR A 119 4.18 -23.08 4.34
CA TYR A 119 3.42 -22.11 5.15
C TYR A 119 2.88 -22.82 6.39
N ASP A 120 3.09 -22.23 7.57
CA ASP A 120 2.60 -22.73 8.87
C ASP A 120 2.92 -24.23 9.09
N ASP A 121 4.20 -24.56 8.92
CA ASP A 121 4.77 -25.91 9.03
C ASP A 121 4.23 -26.97 8.05
N LYS A 122 3.50 -26.56 7.01
CA LYS A 122 2.89 -27.45 6.03
C LYS A 122 3.19 -27.03 4.60
N TYR A 123 3.14 -27.98 3.68
CA TYR A 123 3.20 -27.69 2.24
C TYR A 123 1.82 -27.27 1.74
N VAL A 124 1.78 -26.11 1.09
CA VAL A 124 0.61 -25.58 0.40
C VAL A 124 0.89 -25.58 -1.10
N HIS A 125 -0.07 -26.09 -1.85
CA HIS A 125 -0.17 -25.96 -3.29
C HIS A 125 -1.10 -24.81 -3.65
N GLY A 126 -0.59 -23.81 -4.37
CA GLY A 126 -1.42 -22.67 -4.70
C GLY A 126 -0.71 -21.58 -5.48
N CYS A 127 -1.30 -20.41 -5.46
CA CYS A 127 -0.75 -19.21 -6.06
C CYS A 127 -0.48 -18.16 -4.99
N LEU A 128 0.65 -17.48 -5.16
CA LEU A 128 1.01 -16.27 -4.46
C LEU A 128 0.92 -15.10 -5.42
N GLN A 129 0.17 -14.09 -5.03
CA GLN A 129 0.01 -12.84 -5.78
C GLN A 129 0.44 -11.67 -4.90
N SER A 130 1.14 -10.73 -5.50
CA SER A 130 1.55 -9.49 -4.86
C SER A 130 1.20 -8.29 -5.73
N CYS A 131 0.92 -7.18 -5.07
CA CYS A 131 0.91 -5.86 -5.69
C CYS A 131 1.77 -4.93 -4.84
N SER A 132 2.29 -3.87 -5.44
CA SER A 132 3.07 -2.85 -4.73
C SER A 132 2.47 -1.47 -4.97
N ASP A 133 2.67 -0.58 -3.99
CA ASP A 133 2.37 0.85 -4.07
C ASP A 133 0.91 1.18 -4.41
N ALA A 134 -0.03 0.29 -4.04
CA ALA A 134 -1.45 0.46 -4.28
C ALA A 134 -2.28 -0.12 -3.14
N ASP A 135 -3.21 0.68 -2.60
CA ASP A 135 -4.13 0.26 -1.55
C ASP A 135 -5.13 -0.78 -2.05
N ALA A 136 -5.52 -1.69 -1.15
CA ALA A 136 -6.62 -2.62 -1.33
C ALA A 136 -6.59 -3.36 -2.68
N CYS A 137 -5.40 -3.72 -3.14
CA CYS A 137 -5.17 -4.23 -4.49
C CYS A 137 -5.73 -5.64 -4.71
N ASN A 138 -7.02 -5.66 -4.97
CA ASN A 138 -7.68 -6.79 -5.55
C ASN A 138 -7.28 -6.85 -7.03
N SER A 139 -7.04 -8.04 -7.60
CA SER A 139 -6.68 -8.20 -9.02
C SER A 139 -7.82 -7.71 -9.92
N ALA A 140 -7.91 -6.40 -10.14
CA ALA A 140 -8.65 -5.77 -11.20
C ALA A 140 -7.66 -5.47 -12.34
N ARG A 141 -8.06 -5.72 -13.59
CA ARG A 141 -7.31 -5.31 -14.77
C ARG A 141 -6.94 -3.83 -14.60
N ARG A 142 -5.64 -3.51 -14.55
CA ARG A 142 -5.11 -2.14 -14.35
C ARG A 142 -5.94 -1.15 -15.16
N GLN A 143 -6.71 -0.29 -14.47
CA GLN A 143 -7.16 0.93 -15.09
C GLN A 143 -5.97 1.89 -15.03
N SER A 144 -5.50 2.28 -16.21
CA SER A 144 -4.51 3.34 -16.38
C SER A 144 -4.90 4.57 -15.56
N ALA A 145 -3.89 5.21 -14.94
CA ALA A 145 -4.03 6.39 -14.08
C ALA A 145 -5.13 7.34 -14.56
N SER A 146 -6.02 7.70 -13.64
CA SER A 146 -7.17 8.54 -13.97
C SER A 146 -6.71 9.99 -14.23
N PRO A 147 -7.22 10.68 -15.25
CA PRO A 147 -6.90 12.09 -15.53
C PRO A 147 -7.24 13.07 -14.39
N ALA A 148 -7.98 12.63 -13.37
CA ALA A 148 -8.48 13.47 -12.28
C ALA A 148 -7.37 13.97 -11.33
N ASP A 149 -6.30 13.17 -11.14
CA ASP A 149 -5.19 13.56 -10.25
C ASP A 149 -4.34 14.70 -10.86
N LEU A 150 -4.22 14.73 -12.20
CA LEU A 150 -3.51 15.78 -12.92
C LEU A 150 -4.30 17.10 -12.94
N GLU A 151 -5.63 17.03 -13.05
CA GLU A 151 -6.55 18.17 -12.93
C GLU A 151 -6.47 18.83 -11.54
N SER A 152 -6.44 18.03 -10.48
CA SER A 152 -6.34 18.54 -9.10
C SER A 152 -5.01 19.27 -8.86
N LEU A 153 -3.90 18.68 -9.34
CA LEU A 153 -2.58 19.29 -9.26
C LEU A 153 -2.50 20.62 -10.03
N MET A 154 -3.07 20.67 -11.24
CA MET A 154 -3.12 21.88 -12.06
C MET A 154 -3.95 23.00 -11.41
N ARG A 155 -5.07 22.67 -10.76
CA ARG A 155 -5.92 23.65 -10.06
C ARG A 155 -5.21 24.25 -8.84
N HIS A 156 -4.45 23.44 -8.10
CA HIS A 156 -3.65 23.92 -6.98
C HIS A 156 -2.48 24.79 -7.43
N LEU A 157 -1.83 24.46 -8.55
CA LEU A 157 -0.78 25.30 -9.14
C LEU A 157 -1.34 26.66 -9.63
N LEU A 158 -2.49 26.67 -10.31
CA LEU A 158 -3.11 27.93 -10.77
C LEU A 158 -3.53 28.84 -9.61
N SER A 159 -4.11 28.28 -8.55
CA SER A 159 -4.53 29.06 -7.38
C SER A 159 -3.33 29.65 -6.63
N LEU A 160 -2.21 28.92 -6.54
CA LEU A 160 -0.96 29.43 -5.97
C LEU A 160 -0.39 30.60 -6.79
N VAL A 161 -0.41 30.50 -8.12
CA VAL A 161 0.03 31.58 -9.02
C VAL A 161 -0.83 32.83 -8.84
N VAL A 162 -2.16 32.69 -8.74
CA VAL A 162 -3.07 33.82 -8.51
C VAL A 162 -2.81 34.48 -7.16
N PHE A 163 -2.58 33.71 -6.10
CA PHE A 163 -2.22 34.24 -4.78
C PHE A 163 -0.90 35.02 -4.81
N LEU A 164 0.14 34.49 -5.48
CA LEU A 164 1.42 35.17 -5.60
C LEU A 164 1.32 36.46 -6.42
N LEU A 165 0.51 36.48 -7.48
CA LEU A 165 0.24 37.68 -8.25
C LEU A 165 -0.54 38.73 -7.45
N ALA A 166 -1.53 38.31 -6.66
CA ALA A 166 -2.29 39.20 -5.78
C ALA A 166 -1.45 39.79 -4.64
N ALA A 167 -0.51 39.01 -4.09
CA ALA A 167 0.44 39.47 -3.06
C ALA A 167 1.59 40.33 -3.61
N SER A 168 1.77 40.38 -4.94
CA SER A 168 2.81 41.18 -5.61
C SER A 168 2.38 42.60 -5.99
N ARG A 169 1.11 42.96 -5.73
CA ARG A 169 0.55 44.31 -5.86
C ARG A 169 0.48 45.00 -4.52
#